data_AF-A0A9Q3D5C2-F1
#
_entry.id   AF-A0A9Q3D5C2-F1
#
_cell.length_a   1.000
_cell.length_b   1.000
_cell.length_c   1.000
_cell.angle_alpha   90.00
_cell.angle_beta   90.00
_cell.angle_gamma   90.00
#
_symmetry.space_group_name_H-M   'P 1'
#
loop_
_entity.id
_entity.type
_entity.pdbx_description
1 polymer ?
#
loop_
_entity_poly.entity_id
_entity_poly.type
_entity_poly.pdbx_seq_one_letter_code
_entity_poly.pdbx_strand_id
1 'polypeptide(L)'
;MAFWTTDQKISDAIEAMPGYEEVNWTWLKKDLITRWGRVEPERRYRKESLIKLFNDTKDNGGISTLSQYKTSIREYEAIITYLLRYKYIPQHNMYHQDIFDCLSSDVKGAISKEMIKSNVMVREEDGGDLIPPMRVLKKYIEQELESIILVTKRLSSPHRKERGDYGVKERKV
;
A
#
# COMPACT_ATOMS: atom_id res chain seq x y z
N MET A 1 -7.65 38.74 -8.45
CA MET A 1 -6.56 38.92 -7.47
C MET A 1 -7.15 39.55 -6.21
N ALA A 2 -7.36 38.80 -5.14
CA ALA A 2 -7.75 39.37 -3.84
C ALA A 2 -7.18 38.49 -2.73
N PHE A 3 -5.88 38.68 -2.44
CA PHE A 3 -5.20 38.01 -1.31
C PHE A 3 -5.43 38.74 0.03
N TRP A 4 -6.08 39.91 0.03
CA TRP A 4 -6.15 40.81 1.20
C TRP A 4 -7.39 40.66 2.09
N THR A 5 -8.44 39.97 1.65
CA THR A 5 -9.73 39.92 2.38
C THR A 5 -9.73 38.94 3.56
N THR A 6 -8.79 38.00 3.58
CA THR A 6 -8.72 36.96 4.63
C THR A 6 -7.97 37.47 5.87
N ASP A 7 -6.93 38.28 5.70
CA ASP A 7 -6.11 38.79 6.81
C ASP A 7 -6.88 39.77 7.72
N GLN A 8 -7.73 40.65 7.15
CA GLN A 8 -8.60 41.52 7.96
C GLN A 8 -9.53 40.73 8.87
N LYS A 9 -10.15 39.65 8.36
CA LYS A 9 -11.07 38.82 9.16
C LYS A 9 -10.37 38.08 10.30
N ILE A 10 -9.10 37.74 10.12
CA ILE A 10 -8.32 37.08 11.17
C ILE A 10 -7.89 38.09 12.23
N SER A 11 -7.46 39.29 11.82
CA SER A 11 -7.13 40.38 12.76
C SER A 11 -8.32 40.74 13.64
N ASP A 12 -9.48 41.01 13.04
CA ASP A 12 -10.70 41.36 13.76
C ASP A 12 -11.12 40.26 14.76
N ALA A 13 -10.94 38.99 14.37
CA ALA A 13 -11.26 37.85 15.21
C ALA A 13 -10.26 37.64 16.36
N ILE A 14 -9.02 38.09 16.23
CA ILE A 14 -7.98 38.09 17.27
C ILE A 14 -8.23 39.25 18.25
N GLU A 15 -8.57 40.44 17.74
CA GLU A 15 -8.90 41.62 18.54
C GLU A 15 -10.13 41.38 19.42
N ALA A 16 -11.11 40.63 18.94
CA ALA A 16 -12.29 40.21 19.69
C ALA A 16 -12.04 39.07 20.71
N MET A 17 -10.79 38.64 20.92
CA MET A 17 -10.48 37.56 21.87
C MET A 17 -10.34 38.04 23.30
N PRO A 18 -10.82 37.25 24.28
CA PRO A 18 -10.56 37.52 25.69
C PRO A 18 -9.05 37.49 25.96
N GLY A 19 -8.53 38.55 26.57
CA GLY A 19 -7.10 38.72 26.85
C GLY A 19 -6.31 39.45 25.76
N TYR A 20 -6.93 39.88 24.65
CA TYR A 20 -6.26 40.75 23.67
C TYR A 20 -6.01 42.14 24.27
N GLU A 21 -7.05 42.82 24.77
CA GLU A 21 -6.93 44.15 25.39
C GLU A 21 -6.08 44.15 26.66
N GLU A 22 -6.14 43.05 27.43
CA GLU A 22 -5.36 42.87 28.66
C GLU A 22 -3.91 42.41 28.41
N VAL A 23 -3.54 42.17 27.14
CA VAL A 23 -2.22 41.66 26.73
C VAL A 23 -1.87 40.34 27.47
N ASN A 24 -2.90 39.54 27.76
CA ASN A 24 -2.75 38.26 28.43
C ASN A 24 -2.41 37.17 27.40
N TRP A 25 -1.11 37.10 27.07
CA TRP A 25 -0.56 36.16 26.09
C TRP A 25 -0.90 34.70 26.38
N THR A 26 -1.07 34.32 27.65
CA THR A 26 -1.42 32.94 28.04
C THR A 26 -2.82 32.57 27.56
N TRP A 27 -3.78 33.47 27.77
CA TRP A 27 -5.17 33.26 27.33
C TRP A 27 -5.31 33.41 25.82
N LEU A 28 -4.68 34.43 25.24
CA LEU A 28 -4.69 34.66 23.81
C LEU A 28 -4.12 33.44 23.04
N LYS A 29 -3.00 32.88 23.52
CA LYS A 29 -2.41 31.67 22.94
C LYS A 29 -3.35 30.46 23.05
N LYS A 30 -4.04 30.29 24.17
CA LYS A 30 -5.00 29.20 24.37
C LYS A 30 -6.15 29.32 23.37
N ASP A 31 -6.75 30.49 23.24
CA ASP A 31 -7.87 30.75 22.32
C ASP A 31 -7.45 30.61 20.84
N LEU A 32 -6.27 31.10 20.48
CA LEU A 32 -5.69 30.89 19.15
C LEU A 32 -5.55 29.39 18.82
N ILE A 33 -5.03 28.59 19.76
CA ILE A 33 -4.91 27.14 19.59
C ILE A 33 -6.29 26.47 19.57
N THR A 34 -7.25 26.92 20.37
CA THR A 34 -8.60 26.36 20.39
C THR A 34 -9.37 26.64 19.11
N ARG A 35 -9.26 27.86 18.54
CA ARG A 35 -10.02 28.26 17.34
C ARG A 35 -9.32 27.89 16.04
N TRP A 36 -7.99 27.98 15.99
CA TRP A 36 -7.20 27.77 14.77
C TRP A 36 -6.03 26.81 14.95
N GLY A 37 -5.71 26.41 16.18
CA GLY A 37 -4.74 25.35 16.41
C GLY A 37 -5.23 24.09 15.76
N ARG A 38 -4.52 23.68 14.71
CA ARG A 38 -4.61 22.30 14.26
C ARG A 38 -4.01 21.48 15.38
N VAL A 39 -4.81 20.62 16.00
CA VAL A 39 -4.26 19.49 16.75
C VAL A 39 -3.39 18.76 15.74
N GLU A 40 -2.08 18.87 15.89
CA GLU A 40 -1.17 18.06 15.11
C GLU A 40 -1.60 16.63 15.41
N PRO A 41 -2.07 15.85 14.42
CA PRO A 41 -2.50 14.50 14.72
C PRO A 41 -1.28 13.82 15.32
N GLU A 42 -1.44 13.35 16.56
CA GLU A 42 -0.41 12.58 17.27
C GLU A 42 0.24 11.66 16.25
N ARG A 43 1.57 11.73 16.17
CA ARG A 43 2.36 11.25 15.03
C ARG A 43 2.00 9.81 14.68
N ARG A 44 1.01 9.65 13.79
CA ARG A 44 0.30 8.38 13.58
C ARG A 44 1.24 7.32 13.01
N TYR A 45 2.15 7.76 12.14
CA TYR A 45 3.18 6.91 11.55
C TYR A 45 4.54 7.62 11.54
N ARG A 46 5.59 6.81 11.66
CA ARG A 46 7.00 7.21 11.52
C ARG A 46 7.65 6.41 10.39
N LYS A 47 8.88 6.79 10.00
CA LYS A 47 9.69 5.95 9.08
C LYS A 47 9.86 4.53 9.62
N GLU A 48 10.02 4.40 10.94
CA GLU A 48 10.07 3.13 11.67
C GLU A 48 8.83 2.25 11.43
N SER A 49 7.65 2.84 11.18
CA SER A 49 6.43 2.09 10.90
C SER A 49 6.53 1.28 9.60
N LEU A 50 7.26 1.78 8.58
CA LEU A 50 7.52 1.03 7.35
C LEU A 50 8.49 -0.13 7.60
N ILE A 51 9.58 0.14 8.32
CA ILE A 51 10.58 -0.89 8.66
C ILE A 51 9.92 -2.02 9.45
N LYS A 52 9.08 -1.66 10.43
CA LYS A 52 8.31 -2.62 11.22
C LYS A 52 7.36 -3.43 10.33
N LEU A 53 6.60 -2.78 9.45
CA LEU A 53 5.71 -3.48 8.51
C LEU A 53 6.47 -4.50 7.66
N PHE A 54 7.63 -4.12 7.12
CA PHE A 54 8.43 -5.01 6.27
C PHE A 54 9.03 -6.18 7.06
N ASN A 55 9.59 -5.90 8.23
CA ASN A 55 10.17 -6.94 9.09
C ASN A 55 9.10 -7.90 9.60
N ASP A 56 7.98 -7.40 10.14
CA ASP A 56 6.87 -8.23 10.59
C ASP A 56 6.35 -9.13 9.44
N THR A 57 6.33 -8.62 8.20
CA THR A 57 5.94 -9.42 7.04
C THR A 57 6.97 -10.50 6.70
N LYS A 58 8.27 -10.18 6.76
CA LYS A 58 9.37 -11.12 6.49
C LYS A 58 9.44 -12.22 7.56
N ASP A 59 9.32 -11.85 8.82
CA ASP A 59 9.38 -12.75 9.98
C ASP A 59 8.21 -13.75 9.97
N ASN A 60 7.06 -13.36 9.42
CA ASN A 60 5.89 -14.23 9.24
C ASN A 60 5.97 -15.14 7.99
N GLY A 61 7.15 -15.28 7.37
CA GLY A 61 7.38 -16.15 6.21
C GLY A 61 7.12 -15.51 4.85
N GLY A 62 6.88 -14.20 4.83
CA GLY A 62 6.63 -13.43 3.61
C GLY A 62 5.22 -13.60 3.04
N ILE A 63 4.90 -12.75 2.07
CA ILE A 63 3.60 -12.73 1.40
C ILE A 63 3.52 -13.87 0.39
N SER A 64 2.60 -14.81 0.63
CA SER A 64 2.34 -15.96 -0.26
C SER A 64 0.90 -16.01 -0.78
N THR A 65 0.00 -15.20 -0.23
CA THR A 65 -1.43 -15.19 -0.61
C THR A 65 -1.92 -13.81 -1.02
N LEU A 66 -2.94 -13.79 -1.89
CA LEU A 66 -3.58 -12.54 -2.34
C LEU A 66 -4.16 -11.71 -1.18
N SER A 67 -4.66 -12.37 -0.13
CA SER A 67 -5.23 -11.69 1.05
C SER A 67 -4.15 -10.98 1.87
N GLN A 68 -3.03 -11.66 2.13
CA GLN A 68 -1.86 -11.07 2.80
C GLN A 68 -1.36 -9.88 1.99
N TYR A 69 -1.19 -10.04 0.68
CA TYR A 69 -0.74 -8.98 -0.20
C TYR A 69 -1.62 -7.74 -0.14
N LYS A 70 -2.95 -7.91 -0.31
CA LYS A 70 -3.90 -6.79 -0.26
C LYS A 70 -3.90 -6.08 1.09
N THR A 71 -3.72 -6.82 2.18
CA THR A 71 -3.65 -6.23 3.54
C THR A 71 -2.37 -5.42 3.71
N SER A 72 -1.21 -6.01 3.38
CA SER A 72 0.09 -5.34 3.48
C SER A 72 0.18 -4.11 2.59
N ILE A 73 -0.34 -4.16 1.35
CA ILE A 73 -0.34 -3.00 0.44
C ILE A 73 -1.22 -1.88 0.94
N ARG A 74 -2.41 -2.17 1.49
CA ARG A 74 -3.28 -1.14 2.08
C ARG A 74 -2.60 -0.43 3.24
N GLU A 75 -1.93 -1.18 4.10
CA GLU A 75 -1.20 -0.61 5.25
C GLU A 75 0.01 0.22 4.78
N TYR A 76 0.80 -0.30 3.85
CA TYR A 76 1.89 0.43 3.22
C TYR A 76 1.43 1.74 2.59
N GLU A 77 0.35 1.73 1.80
CA GLU A 77 -0.21 2.93 1.16
C GLU A 77 -0.70 3.95 2.18
N ALA A 78 -1.32 3.50 3.28
CA ALA A 78 -1.75 4.37 4.37
C ALA A 78 -0.56 5.07 5.04
N ILE A 79 0.53 4.33 5.31
CA ILE A 79 1.74 4.87 5.92
C ILE A 79 2.41 5.88 4.97
N ILE A 80 2.66 5.49 3.71
CA ILE A 80 3.32 6.36 2.72
C ILE A 80 2.52 7.63 2.47
N THR A 81 1.20 7.51 2.27
CA THR A 81 0.34 8.68 2.05
C THR A 81 0.42 9.66 3.22
N TYR A 82 0.44 9.14 4.46
CA TYR A 82 0.61 9.97 5.66
C TYR A 82 2.00 10.64 5.67
N LEU A 83 3.09 9.87 5.50
CA LEU A 83 4.45 10.42 5.56
C LEU A 83 4.70 11.47 4.47
N LEU A 84 4.14 11.28 3.26
CA LEU A 84 4.22 12.26 2.17
C LEU A 84 3.42 13.53 2.46
N ARG A 85 2.18 13.38 2.96
CA ARG A 85 1.30 14.51 3.29
C ARG A 85 1.91 15.44 4.32
N TYR A 86 2.60 14.89 5.32
CA TYR A 86 3.29 15.65 6.37
C TYR A 86 4.76 15.93 6.04
N LYS A 87 5.22 15.62 4.81
CA LYS A 87 6.59 15.86 4.33
C LYS A 87 7.69 15.23 5.21
N TYR A 88 7.37 14.13 5.88
CA TYR A 88 8.34 13.36 6.69
C TYR A 88 9.29 12.53 5.82
N ILE A 89 8.93 12.28 4.57
CA ILE A 89 9.77 11.67 3.54
C ILE A 89 9.68 12.47 2.23
N PRO A 90 10.72 12.46 1.38
CA PRO A 90 10.65 13.05 0.04
C PRO A 90 9.71 12.26 -0.88
N GLN A 91 9.18 12.92 -1.91
CA GLN A 91 8.24 12.29 -2.86
C GLN A 91 8.86 11.17 -3.70
N HIS A 92 10.17 11.19 -3.93
CA HIS A 92 10.88 10.18 -4.71
C HIS A 92 11.31 8.96 -3.88
N ASN A 93 10.78 8.78 -2.67
CA ASN A 93 11.15 7.65 -1.84
C ASN A 93 10.53 6.35 -2.38
N MET A 94 11.39 5.42 -2.77
CA MET A 94 11.04 4.27 -3.58
C MET A 94 11.24 2.96 -2.80
N TYR A 95 10.22 2.52 -2.07
CA TYR A 95 10.24 1.28 -1.28
C TYR A 95 9.82 0.02 -2.08
N HIS A 96 10.04 0.00 -3.40
CA HIS A 96 9.62 -1.12 -4.24
C HIS A 96 10.50 -2.36 -4.03
N GLN A 97 11.78 -2.17 -3.74
CA GLN A 97 12.67 -3.26 -3.31
C GLN A 97 12.18 -3.89 -2.00
N ASP A 98 11.85 -3.08 -1.00
CA ASP A 98 11.37 -3.60 0.29
C ASP A 98 10.09 -4.44 0.14
N ILE A 99 9.13 -3.99 -0.67
CA ILE A 99 7.91 -4.75 -0.96
C ILE A 99 8.23 -6.06 -1.69
N PHE A 100 9.15 -6.02 -2.66
CA PHE A 100 9.58 -7.22 -3.36
C PHE A 100 10.22 -8.22 -2.38
N ASP A 101 11.08 -7.76 -1.48
CA ASP A 101 11.74 -8.60 -0.50
C ASP A 101 10.78 -9.25 0.50
N CYS A 102 9.67 -8.57 0.82
CA CYS A 102 8.61 -9.10 1.69
C CYS A 102 7.80 -10.25 1.08
N LEU A 103 7.92 -10.52 -0.22
CA LEU A 103 7.28 -11.67 -0.84
C LEU A 103 7.95 -12.98 -0.40
N SER A 104 7.20 -14.08 -0.39
CA SER A 104 7.77 -15.41 -0.15
C SER A 104 8.77 -15.80 -1.26
N SER A 105 9.70 -16.72 -0.98
CA SER A 105 10.70 -17.17 -1.95
C SER A 105 10.08 -17.67 -3.25
N ASP A 106 8.96 -18.41 -3.14
CA ASP A 106 8.29 -19.03 -4.28
C ASP A 106 7.66 -17.97 -5.19
N VAL A 107 6.96 -17.01 -4.60
CA VAL A 107 6.33 -15.89 -5.31
C VAL A 107 7.40 -14.98 -5.93
N LYS A 108 8.50 -14.68 -5.22
CA LYS A 108 9.65 -13.94 -5.78
C LYS A 108 10.23 -14.64 -7.00
N GLY A 109 10.46 -15.95 -6.90
CA GLY A 109 11.03 -16.74 -7.99
C GLY A 109 10.14 -16.76 -9.23
N ALA A 110 8.83 -16.94 -9.05
CA ALA A 110 7.87 -16.94 -10.16
C ALA A 110 7.78 -15.56 -10.84
N ILE A 111 7.64 -14.50 -10.05
CA ILE A 111 7.57 -13.13 -10.55
C ILE A 111 8.85 -12.73 -11.28
N SER A 112 10.02 -13.06 -10.72
CA SER A 112 11.31 -12.75 -11.37
C SER A 112 11.42 -13.40 -12.74
N LYS A 113 11.04 -14.68 -12.85
CA LYS A 113 11.03 -15.40 -14.14
C LYS A 113 10.11 -14.72 -15.17
N GLU A 114 8.90 -14.35 -14.77
CA GLU A 114 7.95 -13.68 -15.67
C GLU A 114 8.40 -12.25 -16.03
N MET A 115 9.03 -11.52 -15.11
CA MET A 115 9.60 -10.18 -15.39
C MET A 115 10.77 -10.25 -16.37
N ILE A 116 11.67 -11.23 -16.21
CA ILE A 116 12.77 -11.47 -17.16
C ILE A 116 12.22 -11.83 -18.54
N LYS A 117 11.25 -12.76 -18.59
CA LYS A 117 10.61 -13.20 -19.84
C LYS A 117 9.91 -12.07 -20.58
N SER A 118 9.32 -11.13 -19.85
CA SER A 118 8.64 -9.97 -20.42
C SER A 118 9.56 -8.78 -20.70
N ASN A 119 10.88 -8.93 -20.46
CA ASN A 119 11.90 -7.90 -20.64
C ASN A 119 11.60 -6.60 -19.86
N VAL A 120 11.03 -6.75 -18.66
CA VAL A 120 10.61 -5.63 -17.79
C VAL A 120 11.62 -5.34 -16.69
N MET A 121 12.50 -6.29 -16.36
CA MET A 121 13.69 -6.00 -15.55
C MET A 121 14.68 -5.18 -16.38
N VAL A 122 15.04 -4.01 -15.87
CA VAL A 122 16.10 -3.19 -16.44
C VAL A 122 17.41 -3.74 -15.90
N ARG A 123 18.34 -4.14 -16.78
CA ARG A 123 19.71 -4.43 -16.35
C ARG A 123 20.44 -3.11 -16.12
N GLU A 124 21.00 -2.92 -14.94
CA GLU A 124 21.99 -1.88 -14.69
C GLU A 124 23.30 -2.17 -15.44
N GLU A 125 24.11 -1.13 -15.62
CA GLU A 125 25.41 -1.21 -16.33
C GLU A 125 26.39 -2.19 -15.66
N ASP A 126 26.21 -2.47 -14.38
CA ASP A 126 26.99 -3.42 -13.58
C ASP A 126 26.46 -4.87 -13.66
N GLY A 127 25.39 -5.11 -14.42
CA GLY A 127 24.76 -6.42 -14.58
C GLY A 127 23.77 -6.78 -13.47
N GLY A 128 23.45 -5.85 -12.57
CA GLY A 128 22.35 -6.01 -11.60
C GLY A 128 20.97 -5.90 -12.28
N ASP A 129 20.00 -6.72 -11.87
CA ASP A 129 18.62 -6.56 -12.31
C ASP A 129 17.90 -5.54 -11.40
N LEU A 130 17.56 -4.37 -11.96
CA LEU A 130 16.73 -3.38 -11.27
C LEU A 130 15.28 -3.85 -11.20
N ILE A 131 14.75 -3.90 -9.98
CA ILE A 131 13.33 -4.11 -9.73
C ILE A 131 12.55 -2.95 -10.39
N PRO A 132 11.50 -3.26 -11.17
CA PRO A 132 10.76 -2.22 -11.88
C PRO A 132 9.99 -1.31 -10.91
N PRO A 133 9.54 -0.13 -11.38
CA PRO A 133 8.77 0.80 -10.57
C PRO A 133 7.53 0.15 -9.93
N MET A 134 7.14 0.63 -8.74
CA MET A 134 6.04 0.10 -7.92
C MET A 134 4.77 -0.23 -8.72
N ARG A 135 4.39 0.63 -9.68
CA ARG A 135 3.20 0.41 -10.52
C ARG A 135 3.27 -0.89 -11.30
N VAL A 136 4.44 -1.18 -11.88
CA VAL A 136 4.68 -2.38 -12.66
C VAL A 136 4.79 -3.58 -11.72
N LEU A 137 5.57 -3.46 -10.64
CA LEU A 137 5.72 -4.52 -9.65
C LEU A 137 4.38 -5.02 -9.09
N LYS A 138 3.47 -4.10 -8.71
CA LYS A 138 2.14 -4.47 -8.20
C LYS A 138 1.36 -5.35 -9.16
N LYS A 139 1.39 -5.04 -10.45
CA LYS A 139 0.69 -5.80 -11.49
C LYS A 139 1.16 -7.26 -11.53
N TYR A 140 2.48 -7.50 -11.53
CA TYR A 140 3.03 -8.86 -11.57
C TYR A 140 2.72 -9.64 -10.29
N ILE A 141 2.76 -8.99 -9.13
CA ILE A 141 2.40 -9.64 -7.87
C ILE A 141 0.93 -10.07 -7.87
N GLU A 142 0.02 -9.18 -8.28
CA GLU A 142 -1.40 -9.50 -8.35
C GLU A 142 -1.67 -10.65 -9.33
N GLN A 143 -1.07 -10.61 -10.53
CA GLN A 143 -1.22 -11.65 -11.53
C GLN A 143 -0.75 -13.03 -11.02
N GLU A 144 0.39 -13.08 -10.36
CA GLU A 144 0.92 -14.35 -9.83
C GLU A 144 0.06 -14.89 -8.68
N LEU A 145 -0.34 -14.04 -7.75
CA LEU A 145 -1.19 -14.46 -6.63
C LEU A 145 -2.59 -14.90 -7.09
N GLU A 146 -3.13 -14.28 -8.14
CA GLU A 146 -4.37 -14.72 -8.78
C GLU A 146 -4.19 -16.06 -9.53
N SER A 147 -3.06 -16.26 -10.19
CA SER A 147 -2.74 -17.51 -10.89
C SER A 147 -2.72 -18.70 -9.90
N ILE A 148 -2.11 -18.51 -8.72
CA ILE A 148 -2.05 -19.50 -7.64
C ILE A 148 -3.46 -19.89 -7.17
N ILE A 149 -4.37 -18.93 -7.04
CA ILE A 149 -5.77 -19.20 -6.65
C ILE A 149 -6.48 -20.03 -7.73
N LEU A 150 -6.29 -19.69 -9.01
CA LEU A 150 -6.91 -20.41 -10.11
C LEU A 150 -6.41 -21.86 -10.21
N VAL A 151 -5.11 -22.08 -10.05
CA VAL A 151 -4.50 -23.42 -10.04
C VAL A 151 -5.04 -24.24 -8.87
N THR A 152 -5.08 -23.67 -7.66
CA THR A 152 -5.61 -24.34 -6.47
C THR A 152 -7.08 -24.74 -6.67
N LYS A 153 -7.92 -23.86 -7.24
CA LYS A 153 -9.32 -24.19 -7.57
C LYS A 153 -9.44 -25.36 -8.54
N ARG A 154 -8.64 -25.38 -9.62
CA ARG A 154 -8.65 -26.48 -10.60
C ARG A 154 -8.27 -27.82 -9.98
N LEU A 155 -7.27 -27.82 -9.09
CA LEU A 155 -6.83 -29.03 -8.38
C LEU A 155 -7.88 -29.53 -7.38
N SER A 156 -8.68 -28.62 -6.80
CA SER A 156 -9.76 -28.96 -5.85
C SER A 156 -11.08 -29.40 -6.50
N SER A 157 -11.25 -29.25 -7.83
CA SER A 157 -12.45 -29.73 -8.53
C SER A 157 -12.33 -31.22 -8.85
N PRO A 158 -13.11 -32.11 -8.21
CA PRO A 158 -13.10 -33.53 -8.56
C PRO A 158 -13.64 -33.71 -9.98
N HIS A 159 -12.84 -34.37 -10.82
CA HIS A 159 -13.24 -34.79 -12.16
C HIS A 159 -14.58 -35.55 -12.11
N ARG A 160 -15.58 -35.03 -12.84
CA ARG A 160 -16.85 -35.70 -13.15
C ARG A 160 -16.51 -37.01 -13.88
N LYS A 161 -16.58 -38.15 -13.18
CA LYS A 161 -16.55 -39.47 -13.84
C LYS A 161 -17.83 -39.62 -14.67
N GLU A 162 -17.76 -39.29 -15.95
CA GLU A 162 -18.68 -39.84 -16.94
C GLU A 162 -18.42 -41.35 -17.02
N ARG A 163 -19.28 -42.16 -16.41
CA ARG A 163 -19.48 -43.54 -16.86
C ARG A 163 -20.62 -43.51 -17.86
N GLY A 164 -20.26 -43.62 -19.13
CA GLY A 164 -21.19 -43.87 -20.21
C GLY A 164 -21.99 -45.12 -19.94
N ASP A 165 -23.30 -44.93 -19.76
CA ASP A 165 -24.29 -45.99 -19.86
C ASP A 165 -24.41 -46.35 -21.33
N TYR A 166 -23.59 -47.32 -21.77
CA TYR A 166 -23.75 -47.93 -23.08
C TYR A 166 -25.03 -48.75 -23.06
N GLY A 167 -26.10 -48.15 -23.58
CA GLY A 167 -27.37 -48.82 -23.82
C GLY A 167 -27.17 -50.14 -24.57
N VAL A 168 -27.40 -51.24 -23.86
CA VAL A 168 -27.58 -52.56 -24.44
C VAL A 168 -28.89 -52.52 -25.21
N LYS A 169 -28.79 -52.34 -26.53
CA LYS A 169 -29.90 -52.60 -27.44
C LYS A 169 -30.09 -54.11 -27.52
N GLU A 170 -31.03 -54.64 -26.75
CA GLU A 170 -31.57 -55.97 -27.01
C GLU A 170 -32.22 -55.98 -28.39
N ARG A 171 -31.60 -56.72 -29.33
CA ARG A 171 -32.24 -57.13 -30.57
C ARG A 171 -32.89 -58.49 -30.35
N LYS A 172 -34.16 -58.52 -30.76
CA LYS A 172 -35.11 -59.63 -30.85
C LYS A 172 -34.52 -61.00 -31.23
N VAL A 173 -35.12 -62.04 -30.67
CA VAL A 173 -35.61 -63.20 -31.44
C VAL A 173 -37.07 -63.41 -31.06
#